data_AF-A0A1X0A7L0-F1
#
_entry.id   AF-A0A1X0A7L0-F1
#
_cell.length_a   1.000
_cell.length_b   1.000
_cell.length_c   1.000
_cell.angle_alpha   90.00
_cell.angle_beta   90.00
_cell.angle_gamma   90.00
#
_symmetry.space_group_name_H-M   'P 1'
#
loop_
_entity.id
_entity.type
_entity.pdbx_description
1 polymer ?
#
loop_
_entity_poly.entity_id
_entity_poly.type
_entity_poly.pdbx_seq_one_letter_code
_entity_poly.pdbx_strand_id
1 'polypeptide(L)' 'MKGIVRTVAQLDSAAPVLVQQLACTEPDCPPVETVIAILGPPRRTWKFPKPTIDVAVAELRAALVAYPDGDHHDHRDHRD' A
#
# COMPACT_ATOMS: atom_id res chain seq x y z
N MET A 1 7.57 5.12 -7.68
CA MET A 1 6.46 4.41 -7.01
C MET A 1 5.10 4.59 -7.70
N LYS A 2 4.52 5.80 -7.75
CA LYS A 2 3.17 6.03 -8.35
C LYS A 2 3.00 5.49 -9.77
N GLY A 3 4.02 5.58 -10.62
CA GLY A 3 3.99 5.01 -11.97
C GLY A 3 3.75 3.50 -12.00
N ILE A 4 4.38 2.74 -11.10
CA ILE A 4 4.18 1.29 -10.98
C ILE A 4 2.74 0.99 -10.58
N VAL A 5 2.21 1.70 -9.58
CA VAL A 5 0.81 1.55 -9.14
C VAL A 5 -0.14 1.78 -10.32
N ARG A 6 0.07 2.86 -11.08
CA ARG A 6 -0.75 3.16 -12.26
C ARG A 6 -0.67 2.06 -13.32
N THR A 7 0.53 1.59 -13.64
CA THR A 7 0.72 0.56 -14.66
C THR A 7 0.09 -0.77 -14.26
N VAL A 8 0.30 -1.22 -13.02
CA VAL A 8 -0.20 -2.53 -12.57
C VAL A 8 -1.71 -2.49 -12.34
N ALA A 9 -2.23 -1.43 -11.73
CA ALA A 9 -3.67 -1.28 -11.48
C ALA A 9 -4.45 -0.70 -12.68
N GLN A 10 -3.81 -0.60 -13.86
CA GLN A 10 -4.39 -0.12 -15.12
C GLN A 10 -5.16 1.21 -14.96
N LEU A 11 -4.55 2.15 -14.26
CA LEU A 11 -5.19 3.42 -13.94
C LEU A 11 -5.04 4.42 -15.08
N ASP A 12 -6.11 5.20 -15.29
CA ASP A 12 -6.01 6.44 -16.05
C ASP A 12 -4.98 7.40 -15.42
N SER A 13 -4.40 8.27 -16.26
CA SER A 13 -3.43 9.28 -15.84
C SER A 13 -3.98 10.26 -14.79
N ALA A 14 -5.28 10.55 -14.84
CA ALA A 14 -5.96 11.45 -13.91
C ALA A 14 -6.36 10.76 -12.58
N ALA A 15 -6.29 9.43 -12.50
CA ALA A 15 -6.67 8.72 -11.27
C ALA A 15 -5.79 9.19 -10.09
N PRO A 16 -6.37 9.58 -8.94
CA PRO A 16 -5.59 10.04 -7.80
C PRO A 16 -4.87 8.86 -7.11
N VAL A 17 -3.54 8.92 -7.06
CA VAL A 17 -2.69 7.98 -6.32
C VAL A 17 -1.96 8.69 -5.19
N LEU A 18 -2.20 8.24 -3.97
CA LEU A 18 -1.52 8.66 -2.74
C LEU A 18 -0.40 7.68 -2.41
N VAL A 19 0.74 8.22 -2.00
CA VAL A 19 1.84 7.49 -1.36
C VAL A 19 2.25 8.34 -0.18
N GLN A 20 2.12 7.81 1.03
CA GLN A 20 2.37 8.55 2.26
C GLN A 20 3.03 7.65 3.30
N GLN A 21 3.98 8.19 4.06
CA GLN A 21 4.49 7.54 5.26
C GLN A 21 3.72 8.04 6.47
N LEU A 22 3.28 7.11 7.32
CA LEU A 22 2.59 7.39 8.57
C LEU A 22 3.42 6.83 9.72
N ALA A 23 3.40 7.50 10.88
CA ALA A 23 3.97 6.93 12.09
C ALA A 23 3.13 5.72 12.49
N CYS A 24 3.79 4.58 12.76
CA CYS A 24 3.10 3.43 13.33
C CYS A 24 3.11 3.56 14.86
N THR A 25 1.94 3.50 15.49
CA THR A 25 1.81 3.64 16.95
C THR A 25 1.53 2.30 17.64
N GLU A 26 1.61 1.19 16.89
CA GLU A 26 1.37 -0.16 17.40
C GLU A 26 2.64 -0.73 18.09
N PRO A 27 2.48 -1.48 19.19
CA PRO A 27 3.60 -2.22 19.78
C PRO A 27 4.27 -3.11 18.73
N ASP A 28 5.61 -3.15 18.74
CA ASP A 28 6.44 -3.95 17.82
C ASP A 28 6.38 -3.55 16.33
N CYS A 29 5.66 -2.48 15.99
CA CYS A 29 5.65 -1.96 14.63
C CYS A 29 6.87 -1.06 14.36
N PRO A 30 7.46 -1.11 13.14
CA PRO A 30 8.47 -0.15 12.72
C PRO A 30 7.99 1.29 12.88
N PRO A 31 8.88 2.27 13.10
CA PRO A 31 8.48 3.64 13.46
C PRO A 31 7.58 4.31 12.43
N VAL A 32 7.64 3.84 11.17
CA VAL A 32 6.78 4.32 10.08
C VAL A 32 6.31 3.17 9.20
N GLU A 33 5.09 3.30 8.70
CA GLU A 33 4.54 2.50 7.62
C GLU A 33 4.36 3.35 6.36
N THR A 34 4.40 2.71 5.19
CA THR A 34 4.07 3.32 3.90
C THR A 34 2.68 2.89 3.47
N VAL A 35 1.80 3.86 3.32
CA VAL A 35 0.45 3.69 2.78
C VAL A 35 0.44 4.10 1.31
N ILE A 36 -0.05 3.22 0.45
CA ILE A 36 -0.31 3.49 -0.96
C ILE A 36 -1.81 3.37 -1.18
N ALA A 37 -2.45 4.39 -1.75
CA ALA A 37 -3.88 4.36 -2.00
C ALA A 37 -4.25 4.90 -3.38
N ILE A 38 -5.30 4.32 -3.96
CA ILE A 38 -6.02 4.83 -5.12
C ILE A 38 -7.32 5.42 -4.58
N LEU A 39 -7.51 6.73 -4.75
CA LEU A 39 -8.59 7.46 -4.07
C LEU A 39 -9.92 7.52 -4.84
N GLY A 40 -9.95 7.00 -6.08
CA GLY A 40 -11.20 6.88 -6.86
C GLY A 40 -12.07 5.71 -6.37
N PRO A 41 -13.34 5.63 -6.79
CA PRO A 41 -14.20 4.47 -6.51
C PRO A 41 -13.86 3.29 -7.45
N PRO A 42 -13.65 2.06 -6.93
CA PRO A 42 -13.53 1.71 -5.52
C PRO A 42 -12.18 2.16 -4.94
N ARG A 43 -12.19 2.62 -3.68
CA ARG A 43 -10.96 3.01 -2.98
C ARG A 43 -10.16 1.77 -2.65
N ARG A 44 -8.87 1.76 -3.01
CA ARG A 44 -7.95 0.64 -2.77
C ARG A 44 -6.75 1.13 -1.99
N THR A 45 -6.33 0.39 -0.98
CA THR A 45 -5.21 0.77 -0.11
C THR A 45 -4.31 -0.43 0.14
N TRP A 46 -3.01 -0.21 0.20
CA TRP A 46 -2.01 -1.19 0.61
C TRP A 46 -1.10 -0.54 1.64
N LYS A 47 -0.72 -1.30 2.67
CA LYS A 47 0.18 -0.84 3.74
C LYS A 47 1.45 -1.69 3.73
N PHE A 48 2.58 -1.04 3.94
CA PHE A 48 3.87 -1.70 4.08
C PHE A 48 4.50 -1.22 5.39
N PRO A 49 4.82 -2.11 6.35
CA PRO A 49 5.38 -1.73 7.65
C PRO A 49 6.87 -1.39 7.53
N LYS A 50 7.20 -0.40 6.69
CA LYS A 50 8.55 0.08 6.41
C LYS A 50 8.48 1.46 5.74
N PRO A 51 9.56 2.27 5.79
CA PRO A 51 9.59 3.55 5.09
C PRO A 51 9.53 3.34 3.57
N THR A 52 9.12 4.38 2.84
CA THR A 52 8.88 4.28 1.39
C THR A 52 10.14 3.90 0.61
N ILE A 53 11.31 4.29 1.11
CA ILE A 53 12.61 3.95 0.51
C ILE A 53 12.93 2.46 0.58
N ASP A 54 12.36 1.75 1.55
CA ASP A 54 12.58 0.31 1.76
C ASP A 54 11.49 -0.55 1.08
N VAL A 55 10.45 0.07 0.51
CA VAL A 55 9.44 -0.65 -0.28
C VAL A 55 10.02 -1.00 -1.64
N ALA A 56 10.39 -2.26 -1.81
CA ALA A 56 10.92 -2.76 -3.07
C ALA A 56 9.83 -2.73 -4.17
N VAL A 57 10.24 -2.41 -5.40
CA VAL A 57 9.32 -2.40 -6.55
C VAL A 57 8.67 -3.77 -6.79
N ALA A 58 9.42 -4.85 -6.58
CA ALA A 58 8.91 -6.22 -6.73
C ALA A 58 7.85 -6.55 -5.67
N GLU A 59 8.07 -6.14 -4.43
CA GLU A 59 7.11 -6.32 -3.32
C GLU A 59 5.82 -5.54 -3.59
N LEU A 60 5.92 -4.28 -3.99
CA LEU A 60 4.77 -3.47 -4.39
C LEU A 60 3.98 -4.14 -5.53
N ARG A 61 4.67 -4.59 -6.58
CA ARG A 61 4.03 -5.30 -7.71
C ARG A 61 3.31 -6.57 -7.25
N ALA A 62 3.95 -7.37 -6.39
CA ALA A 62 3.36 -8.58 -5.86
C ALA A 62 2.07 -8.28 -5.07
N ALA A 63 2.09 -7.27 -4.19
CA ALA A 63 0.92 -6.86 -3.41
C ALA A 63 -0.23 -6.37 -4.30
N LEU A 64 0.05 -5.57 -5.33
CA LEU A 64 -0.96 -5.09 -6.28
C LEU A 64 -1.60 -6.23 -7.10
N VAL A 65 -0.84 -7.28 -7.41
CA VAL A 65 -1.34 -8.44 -8.16
C VAL A 65 -2.11 -9.40 -7.26
N ALA A 66 -1.62 -9.64 -6.04
CA ALA A 66 -2.26 -10.52 -5.06
C ALA A 66 -3.57 -9.93 -4.51
N TYR A 67 -3.62 -8.61 -4.32
CA TYR A 67 -4.75 -7.89 -3.74
C TYR A 67 -5.19 -6.74 -4.66
N PRO A 68 -5.83 -7.03 -5.82
CA PRO A 68 -6.14 -6.03 -6.84
C PRO A 68 -7.16 -4.97 -6.40
N ASP A 69 -7.99 -5.32 -5.41
CA ASP A 69 -9.01 -4.44 -4.80
C ASP A 69 -8.49 -3.70 -3.55
N GLY A 70 -7.19 -3.77 -3.30
CA GLY A 70 -6.60 -3.29 -2.06
C GLY A 70 -6.53 -4.40 -1.03
N ASP A 71 -5.61 -4.20 -0.10
CA ASP A 71 -5.42 -5.07 1.04
C ASP A 71 -6.43 -4.71 2.15
N HIS A 72 -7.12 -5.74 2.65
CA HIS A 72 -8.06 -5.66 3.76
C HIS A 72 -7.46 -6.36 4.98
N HIS A 73 -6.20 -6.09 5.32
CA HIS A 73 -5.68 -6.46 6.64
C HIS A 73 -6.39 -5.60 7.70
N ASP A 74 -7.54 -6.08 8.18
CA ASP A 74 -7.98 -5.86 9.56
C ASP A 74 -6.79 -6.28 10.43
N HIS A 75 -6.30 -5.40 11.30
CA HIS A 75 -5.13 -5.63 12.16
C HIS A 75 -5.40 -6.72 13.25
N ARG A 76 -6.28 -7.68 12.98
CA ARG A 76 -6.75 -8.73 13.91
C ARG A 76 -6.21 -10.13 13.66
N ASP A 77 -5.33 -10.34 12.68
CA ASP A 77 -4.63 -11.63 12.54
C ASP A 77 -3.16 -11.54 12.99
N HIS A 78 -2.99 -11.15 14.25
CA HIS A 78 -2.00 -11.84 15.08
C HIS A 78 -2.74 -12.92 15.86
N ARG A 79 -2.66 -14.16 15.39
CA ARG A 79 -2.88 -15.32 16.26
C ARG A 79 -1.88 -16.41 15.92
N ASP A 80 -1.11 -16.74 16.96
CA ASP A 80 -0.29 -17.95 17.11
C ASP A 80 -0.99 -19.24 16.68
#